data_AF-A0AAW8CH54-F1
#
_entry.id   AF-A0AAW8CH54-F1
#
_cell.length_a   1.000
_cell.length_b   1.000
_cell.length_c   1.000
_cell.angle_alpha   90.00
_cell.angle_beta   90.00
_cell.angle_gamma   90.00
#
_symmetry.space_group_name_H-M   'P 1'
#
loop_
_entity.id
_entity.type
_entity.pdbx_description
1 polymer ?
#
loop_
_entity_poly.entity_id
_entity_poly.type
_entity_poly.pdbx_seq_one_letter_code
_entity_poly.pdbx_strand_id
1 'polypeptide(L)' 'MIYSIEELKQKIRSLDEKIETAQSQVSFNGRSVSYQVSEWTKQRDRYQRMLDEQLALTKSNAKKHRIKYARF' A
#
# COMPACT_ATOMS: atom_id res chain seq x y z
N MET A 1 -8.80 3.45 11.95
CA MET A 1 -8.27 3.04 10.62
C MET A 1 -9.30 2.16 9.96
N ILE A 2 -9.65 2.43 8.70
CA ILE A 2 -10.75 1.74 8.00
C ILE A 2 -10.30 0.38 7.39
N TYR A 3 -9.00 0.18 7.18
CA TYR A 3 -8.44 -1.06 6.61
C TYR A 3 -7.36 -1.67 7.52
N SER A 4 -7.33 -2.99 7.58
CA SER A 4 -6.27 -3.77 8.24
C SER A 4 -5.01 -3.88 7.38
N ILE A 5 -3.88 -4.28 7.98
CA ILE A 5 -2.61 -4.50 7.28
C ILE A 5 -2.79 -5.49 6.12
N GLU A 6 -3.54 -6.57 6.34
CA GLU A 6 -3.73 -7.61 5.32
C GLU A 6 -4.62 -7.11 4.17
N GLU A 7 -5.67 -6.35 4.49
CA GLU A 7 -6.51 -5.70 3.47
C GLU A 7 -5.72 -4.68 2.64
N LEU A 8 -4.85 -3.89 3.27
CA LEU A 8 -3.98 -2.94 2.56
C LEU A 8 -3.04 -3.68 1.60
N LYS A 9 -2.43 -4.78 2.05
CA LYS A 9 -1.58 -5.62 1.18
C LYS A 9 -2.34 -6.23 0.01
N GLN A 10 -3.55 -6.74 0.24
CA GLN A 10 -4.38 -7.30 -0.83
C GLN A 10 -4.79 -6.22 -1.84
N LYS A 11 -5.17 -5.04 -1.36
CA LYS A 11 -5.51 -3.90 -2.23
C LYS A 11 -4.32 -3.41 -3.06
N ILE A 12 -3.12 -3.35 -2.48
CA ILE A 12 -1.89 -2.99 -3.20
C ILE A 12 -1.62 -4.02 -4.31
N ARG A 13 -1.66 -5.33 -4.00
CA ARG A 13 -1.46 -6.39 -5.00
C ARG A 13 -2.48 -6.29 -6.14
N SER A 14 -3.76 -6.13 -5.83
CA SER A 14 -4.81 -5.98 -6.86
C SER A 14 -4.60 -4.74 -7.74
N LEU A 15 -4.10 -3.64 -7.18
CA LEU A 15 -3.77 -2.44 -7.95
C LEU A 15 -2.52 -2.64 -8.82
N ASP A 16 -1.49 -3.29 -8.29
CA ASP A 16 -0.27 -3.61 -9.05
C ASP A 16 -0.61 -4.50 -10.26
N GLU A 17 -1.42 -5.55 -10.07
CA GLU A 17 -1.91 -6.42 -11.17
C GLU A 17 -2.70 -5.65 -12.24
N LYS A 18 -3.56 -4.71 -11.81
CA LYS A 18 -4.33 -3.85 -12.74
C LYS A 18 -3.42 -2.91 -13.53
N ILE A 19 -2.43 -2.32 -12.86
CA ILE A 19 -1.44 -1.43 -13.49
C ILE A 19 -0.64 -2.21 -14.53
N GLU A 20 -0.15 -3.40 -14.19
CA GLU A 20 0.62 -4.26 -15.10
C GLU A 20 -0.20 -4.70 -16.31
N THR A 21 -1.46 -5.10 -16.09
CA THR A 21 -2.39 -5.47 -17.16
C THR A 21 -2.66 -4.30 -18.10
N ALA A 22 -2.94 -3.11 -17.55
CA ALA A 22 -3.18 -1.92 -18.36
C ALA A 22 -1.92 -1.47 -19.09
N GLN A 23 -0.75 -1.45 -18.44
CA GLN A 23 0.52 -1.12 -19.09
C GLN A 23 0.83 -2.06 -20.27
N SER A 24 0.50 -3.34 -20.15
CA SER A 24 0.60 -4.31 -21.24
C SER A 24 -0.35 -3.98 -22.41
N GLN A 25 -1.54 -3.42 -22.11
CA GLN A 25 -2.52 -2.96 -23.09
C GLN A 25 -2.23 -1.56 -23.69
N VAL A 26 -1.37 -0.73 -23.07
CA VAL A 26 -0.99 0.61 -23.58
C VAL A 26 -0.38 0.52 -24.98
N SER A 27 0.19 -0.63 -25.36
CA SER A 27 0.71 -0.90 -26.71
C SER A 27 -0.33 -0.69 -27.84
N PHE A 28 -1.64 -0.62 -27.52
CA PHE A 28 -2.71 -0.47 -28.52
C PHE A 28 -3.60 0.79 -28.39
N ASN A 29 -3.71 1.43 -27.21
CA ASN A 29 -4.76 2.44 -26.90
C ASN A 29 -4.26 3.71 -26.13
N GLY A 30 -3.11 4.26 -26.51
CA GLY A 30 -2.22 5.16 -25.75
C GLY A 30 -2.69 6.50 -25.14
N ARG A 31 -3.98 6.77 -24.87
CA ARG A 31 -4.40 7.99 -24.13
C ARG A 31 -5.27 7.73 -22.90
N SER A 32 -6.32 6.92 -23.03
CA SER A 32 -7.22 6.57 -21.92
C SER A 32 -6.53 5.69 -20.86
N VAL A 33 -5.66 4.79 -21.31
CA VAL A 33 -4.94 3.86 -20.44
C VAL A 33 -3.89 4.57 -19.58
N SER A 34 -3.26 5.63 -20.09
CA SER A 34 -2.26 6.42 -19.34
C SER A 34 -2.87 7.13 -18.12
N TYR A 35 -4.07 7.72 -18.27
CA TYR A 35 -4.78 8.33 -17.16
C TYR A 35 -5.22 7.30 -16.10
N GLN A 36 -5.77 6.17 -16.53
CA GLN A 36 -6.19 5.09 -15.61
C GLN A 36 -5.02 4.51 -14.82
N VAL A 37 -3.89 4.25 -15.49
CA VAL A 37 -2.65 3.81 -14.85
C VAL A 37 -2.19 4.84 -13.82
N SER A 38 -2.18 6.14 -14.17
CA SER A 38 -1.80 7.22 -13.24
C SER A 38 -2.68 7.25 -11.99
N GLU A 39 -4.00 7.12 -12.14
CA GLU A 39 -4.94 7.11 -11.02
C GLU A 39 -4.77 5.87 -10.12
N TRP A 40 -4.55 4.69 -10.71
CA TRP A 40 -4.26 3.47 -9.96
C TRP A 40 -2.93 3.56 -9.23
N THR A 41 -1.88 4.10 -9.84
CA THR A 41 -0.59 4.34 -9.17
C THR A 41 -0.76 5.27 -7.97
N LYS A 42 -1.49 6.38 -8.10
CA LYS A 42 -1.78 7.29 -6.97
C LYS A 42 -2.54 6.58 -5.85
N GLN A 43 -3.50 5.72 -6.18
CA GLN A 43 -4.22 4.92 -5.18
C GLN A 43 -3.30 3.93 -4.46
N ARG A 44 -2.43 3.25 -5.21
CA ARG A 44 -1.45 2.30 -4.70
C ARG A 44 -0.49 2.97 -3.74
N ASP A 45 0.03 4.15 -4.10
CA ASP A 45 0.93 4.93 -3.23
C ASP A 45 0.25 5.39 -1.94
N ARG A 46 -1.05 5.75 -1.99
CA ARG A 46 -1.82 6.07 -0.78
C ARG A 46 -1.92 4.86 0.14
N TYR A 47 -2.28 3.68 -0.38
CA TYR A 47 -2.35 2.48 0.43
C TYR A 47 -1.00 2.04 0.98
N GLN A 48 0.08 2.23 0.21
CA GLN A 48 1.45 1.97 0.67
C GLN A 48 1.82 2.86 1.87
N ARG A 49 1.53 4.17 1.81
CA ARG A 49 1.77 5.06 2.97
C ARG A 49 0.96 4.65 4.20
N MET A 50 -0.31 4.29 4.01
CA MET A 50 -1.14 3.81 5.13
C MET A 50 -0.60 2.51 5.73
N LEU A 51 -0.05 1.62 4.91
CA LEU A 51 0.60 0.38 5.36
C LEU A 51 1.88 0.69 6.14
N ASP A 52 2.71 1.60 5.65
CA ASP A 52 3.95 2.01 6.30
C ASP A 52 3.67 2.68 7.65
N GLU A 53 2.64 3.53 7.75
CA GLU A 53 2.17 4.12 9.00
C GLU A 53 1.69 3.05 10.00
N GLN A 54 0.92 2.04 9.55
CA GLN A 54 0.49 0.92 10.40
C GLN A 54 1.66 0.11 10.93
N LEU A 55 2.63 -0.19 10.07
CA LEU A 55 3.84 -0.91 10.46
C LEU A 55 4.70 -0.09 11.43
N ALA A 56 4.80 1.22 11.22
CA ALA A 56 5.51 2.14 12.11
C ALA A 56 4.84 2.22 13.48
N LEU A 57 3.51 2.35 13.54
CA LEU A 57 2.74 2.33 14.78
C LEU A 57 2.92 1.02 15.54
N THR A 58 2.88 -0.12 14.84
CA THR A 58 3.08 -1.45 15.43
C THR A 58 4.49 -1.59 16.02
N LYS A 59 5.53 -1.16 15.29
CA LYS A 59 6.92 -1.15 15.77
C LYS A 59 7.12 -0.20 16.95
N SER A 60 6.46 0.96 16.96
CA SER A 60 6.55 1.94 18.07
C SER A 60 5.94 1.39 19.36
N ASN A 61 4.82 0.67 19.27
CA ASN A 61 4.17 0.04 20.42
C ASN A 61 5.00 -1.13 20.96
N ALA A 62 5.62 -1.93 20.09
CA ALA A 62 6.56 -2.98 20.52
C ALA A 62 7.76 -2.41 21.30
N LYS A 63 8.28 -1.24 20.89
CA LYS A 63 9.41 -0.59 21.57
C LYS A 63 9.03 -0.05 22.95
N LYS A 64 7.81 0.49 23.12
CA LYS A 64 7.29 0.94 24.42
C LYS A 64 7.07 -0.21 25.40
N HIS A 65 6.62 -1.37 24.92
CA HIS A 65 6.45 -2.56 25.77
C HIS A 65 7.78 -3.14 26.27
N ARG A 66 8.86 -3.06 25.49
CA ARG A 66 10.19 -3.56 25.93
C ARG A 66 10.79 -2.77 27.10
N ILE A 67 10.47 -1.49 27.24
CA ILE A 67 11.05 -0.65 28.30
C ILE A 67 10.40 -0.92 29.67
N LYS A 68 9.18 -1.46 29.72
CA LYS A 68 8.46 -1.68 30.98
C LYS A 68 8.91 -2.93 31.76
N TYR A 69 9.64 -3.87 31.15
CA TYR A 69 10.05 -5.12 31.79
C TYR A 69 11.55 -5.25 32.06
N ALA A 70 12.35 -4.20 31.78
CA ALA A 70 13.81 -4.20 32.00
C ALA A 70 14.21 -3.61 33.37
N ARG A 71 13.31 -3.64 34.35
CA ARG A 71 13.59 -3.13 35.70
C ARG A 71 13.09 -4.13 36.73
N PHE A 72 13.84 -5.22 36.91
CA PHE A 72 14.03 -5.93 38.17
C PHE A 72 15.28 -6.79 38.06
#